data_AF-A0AAV4XWR4-F1
#
_entry.id   AF-A0AAV4XWR4-F1
#
_cell.length_a   1.000
_cell.length_b   1.000
_cell.length_c   1.000
_cell.angle_alpha   90.00
_cell.angle_beta   90.00
_cell.angle_gamma   90.00
#
_symmetry.space_group_name_H-M   'P 1'
#
loop_
_entity.id
_entity.type
_entity.pdbx_description
1 polymer ?
#
loop_
_entity_poly.entity_id
_entity_poly.type
_entity_poly.pdbx_seq_one_letter_code
_entity_poly.pdbx_strand_id
1 'polypeptide(L)' 'MNTPELLCELVLEIINNIPSQALAIYTDERESESGKTGNGVLVKISGDDFRYHFKNPDHSSVFVQNSLL' A
#
# COMPACT_ATOMS: atom_id res chain seq x y z
N MET A 1 12.99 -6.48 14.37
CA MET A 1 11.62 -5.94 14.26
C MET A 1 10.70 -7.11 14.01
N ASN A 2 9.63 -7.21 14.77
CA ASN A 2 8.59 -8.19 14.47
C ASN A 2 7.79 -7.71 13.25
N THR A 3 7.29 -8.63 12.42
CA THR A 3 6.52 -8.31 11.20
C THR A 3 5.41 -7.27 11.41
N PRO A 4 4.64 -7.26 12.52
CA PRO A 4 3.65 -6.21 12.78
C PRO A 4 4.23 -4.79 12.89
N GLU A 5 5.40 -4.64 13.51
CA GLU A 5 6.05 -3.33 13.68
C GLU A 5 6.50 -2.77 12.32
N LEU A 6 7.06 -3.62 11.47
CA LEU A 6 7.48 -3.25 10.11
C LEU A 6 6.28 -2.82 9.24
N LEU A 7 5.15 -3.54 9.35
CA LEU A 7 3.92 -3.17 8.64
C LEU A 7 3.39 -1.81 9.12
N CYS A 8 3.42 -1.55 10.43
CA CYS A 8 3.02 -0.25 10.98
C CYS A 8 3.91 0.89 10.46
N GLU A 9 5.24 0.71 10.42
CA GLU A 9 6.15 1.73 9.88
C GLU A 9 5.91 2.01 8.41
N LEU A 10 5.72 0.97 7.59
CA LEU A 10 5.39 1.12 6.17
C LEU A 10 4.07 1.87 5.97
N VAL A 11 3.03 1.56 6.76
CA VAL A 11 1.76 2.27 6.69
C VAL A 11 1.93 3.75 7.06
N LEU A 12 2.71 4.06 8.09
CA LEU A 12 2.99 5.44 8.49
C LEU A 12 3.79 6.20 7.42
N GLU A 13 4.77 5.55 6.80
CA GLU A 13 5.51 6.13 5.68
C GLU A 13 4.58 6.46 4.51
N ILE A 14 3.64 5.57 4.16
CA ILE A 14 2.64 5.81 3.13
C ILE A 14 1.76 7.01 3.49
N ILE A 15 1.19 7.01 4.71
CA ILE A 15 0.29 8.08 5.19
C ILE A 15 0.99 9.43 5.19
N ASN A 16 2.23 9.50 5.66
CA ASN A 16 2.98 10.75 5.74
C ASN A 16 3.39 11.29 4.36
N ASN A 17 3.50 10.44 3.35
CA ASN A 17 3.86 10.84 1.99
C ASN A 17 2.64 11.08 1.08
N ILE A 18 1.40 10.86 1.55
CA ILE A 18 0.20 11.18 0.78
C ILE A 18 0.07 12.71 0.67
N PRO A 19 0.01 13.27 -0.56
CA PRO A 19 -0.24 14.69 -0.75
C PRO A 19 -1.55 15.12 -0.08
N SER A 20 -1.58 16.28 0.56
CA SER A 20 -2.79 16.83 1.18
C SER A 20 -3.94 17.09 0.19
N GLN A 21 -3.63 17.08 -1.11
CA GLN A 21 -4.55 17.28 -2.22
C GLN A 21 -5.10 15.95 -2.79
N ALA A 22 -4.77 14.82 -2.16
CA ALA A 22 -5.29 13.52 -2.55
C ALA A 22 -6.82 13.51 -2.47
N LEU A 23 -7.45 13.23 -3.60
CA LEU A 23 -8.89 13.06 -3.73
C LEU A 23 -9.32 11.61 -3.54
N ALA A 24 -8.47 10.67 -3.96
CA ALA A 24 -8.71 9.25 -3.80
C ALA A 24 -7.39 8.48 -3.68
N ILE A 25 -7.44 7.38 -2.94
CA ILE A 25 -6.35 6.41 -2.81
C ILE A 25 -6.93 5.06 -3.25
N TYR A 26 -6.27 4.41 -4.21
CA TYR A 26 -6.59 3.07 -4.67
C TYR A 26 -5.47 2.12 -4.28
N THR A 27 -5.82 0.96 -3.76
CA THR A 27 -4.88 -0.11 -3.45
C THR A 27 -5.17 -1.29 -4.36
N ASP A 28 -4.14 -1.84 -4.99
CA ASP A 28 -4.24 -3.09 -5.76
C ASP A 28 -3.32 -4.13 -5.12
N GLU A 29 -3.85 -5.34 -4.94
CA GLU A 29 -3.11 -6.51 -4.50
C GLU A 29 -2.79 -7.34 -5.74
N ARG A 30 -1.52 -7.34 -6.17
CA ARG A 30 -1.07 -8.21 -7.25
C ARG A 30 -0.31 -9.39 -6.68
N GLU A 31 -0.88 -10.57 -6.84
CA GLU A 31 -0.15 -11.83 -6.65
C GLU A 31 0.76 -12.06 -7.87
N SER A 32 2.04 -12.36 -7.62
CA SER A 32 2.96 -12.83 -8.66
C SER A 32 2.89 -14.35 -8.78
N GLU A 33 3.36 -14.90 -9.91
CA GLU A 33 3.45 -16.37 -10.13
C GLU A 33 4.24 -17.12 -9.03
N SER A 34 5.08 -16.41 -8.27
CA SER A 34 5.83 -16.94 -7.14
C SER A 34 5.06 -16.95 -5.81
N GLY A 35 3.77 -16.59 -5.81
CA GLY A 35 2.96 -16.41 -4.59
C GLY A 35 3.36 -15.18 -3.76
N LYS A 36 4.29 -14.36 -4.26
CA LYS A 36 4.68 -13.10 -3.63
C LYS A 36 3.65 -12.03 -3.99
N THR A 37 3.02 -11.46 -2.99
CA THR A 37 2.06 -10.35 -3.16
C THR A 37 2.80 -9.02 -3.10
N GLY A 38 2.57 -8.17 -4.09
CA GLY A 38 3.05 -6.79 -4.10
C GLY A 38 1.85 -5.86 -4.12
N ASN A 39 1.96 -4.74 -3.39
CA ASN A 39 0.88 -3.77 -3.33
C ASN A 39 1.25 -2.52 -4.12
N GLY A 40 0.32 -2.08 -4.97
CA GLY A 40 0.35 -0.78 -5.60
C GLY A 40 -0.55 0.19 -4.85
N VAL A 41 -0.11 1.43 -4.66
CA VAL A 41 -0.95 2.52 -4.19
C VAL A 41 -1.01 3.58 -5.29
N LEU A 42 -2.20 3.83 -5.83
CA LEU A 42 -2.45 4.93 -6.75
C LEU A 42 -3.12 6.06 -5.98
N VAL A 43 -2.50 7.22 -5.96
CA VAL A 43 -3.07 8.43 -5.38
C VAL A 43 -3.54 9.32 -6.52
N LYS A 44 -4.84 9.62 -6.53
CA LYS A 44 -5.41 10.61 -7.44
C LYS A 44 -5.43 11.96 -6.75
N ILE A 45 -4.80 12.96 -7.35
CA ILE A 45 -4.92 14.36 -6.93
C ILE A 45 -5.75 15.12 -7.98
N SER A 46 -6.16 16.35 -7.69
CA SER A 46 -6.92 17.17 -8.64
C SER A 46 -6.12 17.36 -9.94
N GLY A 47 -6.55 16.69 -11.01
CA GLY A 47 -5.99 16.86 -12.35
C GLY A 47 -4.88 15.87 -12.74
N ASP A 48 -4.32 15.10 -11.80
CA ASP A 48 -3.21 14.16 -12.07
C ASP A 48 -3.29 12.89 -11.20
N ASP A 49 -2.72 11.80 -11.72
CA ASP A 49 -2.61 10.50 -11.04
C ASP A 49 -1.14 10.21 -10.68
N PHE A 50 -0.84 9.94 -9.41
CA PHE A 50 0.48 9.56 -8.91
C PHE A 50 0.50 8.10 -8.47
N ARG A 51 1.49 7.33 -8.93
CA ARG A 51 1.67 5.92 -8.56
C ARG A 51 2.82 5.76 -7.59
N TYR A 52 2.53 5.17 -6.44
CA TYR A 52 3.52 4.70 -5.48
C TYR A 52 3.50 3.18 -5.43
N HIS A 53 4.66 2.58 -5.29
CA HIS A 53 4.80 1.15 -5.14
C HIS A 53 5.49 0.84 -3.82
N PHE A 54 4.77 0.19 -2.92
CA PHE A 54 5.28 -0.18 -1.61
C PHE A 54 5.44 -1.69 -1.56
N LYS A 55 6.66 -2.14 -1.28
CA LYS A 55 6.96 -3.56 -1.07
C LYS A 55 7.38 -3.75 0.38
N ASN A 56 6.62 -4.55 1.12
CA ASN A 56 7.16 -5.18 2.32
C ASN A 56 8.21 -6.22 1.88
N PRO A 57 9.42 -6.25 2.47
CA PRO A 57 10.42 -7.29 2.22
C PRO A 57 9.88 -8.73 2.34
N ASP A 58 8.89 -8.93 3.23
CA ASP A 58 8.25 -10.23 3.46
C ASP A 58 7.10 -10.52 2.50
N HIS A 59 6.92 -9.70 1.45
CA HIS A 59 5.85 -9.83 0.43
C HIS A 59 4.42 -9.90 1.00
N SER A 60 4.23 -9.44 2.24
CA SER A 60 2.93 -9.39 2.89
C SER A 60 2.24 -8.05 2.59
N SER A 61 0.95 -8.11 2.26
CA SER A 61 0.12 -6.93 2.04
C SER A 61 0.06 -6.07 3.31
N VAL A 62 0.31 -4.76 3.18
CA VAL A 62 0.10 -3.76 4.25
C VAL A 62 -1.38 -3.36 4.39
N PHE A 63 -2.18 -3.58 3.35
CA PHE A 63 -3.60 -3.27 3.30
C PHE A 63 -4.37 -4.56 3.10
N VAL A 64 -4.43 -5.39 4.14
CA VAL A 64 -5.19 -6.64 4.07
C VAL A 64 -6.68 -6.30 4.14
N GLN A 65 -7.43 -6.61 3.08
CA GLN A 65 -8.88 -6.60 3.16
C GLN A 65 -9.30 -7.71 4.13
N ASN A 66 -9.84 -7.34 5.29
CA ASN A 66 -10.39 -8.33 6.21
C ASN A 66 -11.74 -8.79 5.64
N SER A 67 -11.71 -9.81 4.76
CA SER A 67 -12.89 -10.39 4.11
C SER A 67 -13.71 -11.28 5.06
N LEU A 68 -13.98 -10.80 6.29
CA LEU A 68 -14.86 -11.44 7.27
C LEU A 68 -15.86 -10.41 7.80
N LEU A 69 -16.81 -10.04 6.94
CA LEU A 69 -18.16 -9.57 7.27
C LEU A 69 -19.14 -10.24 6.31
#